data_AF-A0A9W8R7W6-F1
#
_entry.id   AF-A0A9W8R7W6-F1
#
_cell.length_a   1.000
_cell.length_b   1.000
_cell.length_c   1.000
_cell.angle_alpha   90.00
_cell.angle_beta   90.00
_cell.angle_gamma   90.00
#
_symmetry.space_group_name_H-M   'P 1'
#
loop_
_entity.id
_entity.type
_entity.pdbx_description
1 polymer ?
#
loop_
_entity_poly.entity_id
_entity_poly.type
_entity_poly.pdbx_seq_one_letter_code
_entity_poly.pdbx_strand_id
1 'polypeptide(L)'
;MRFFTVSVLATAVSAHGVVMSVEGANGVSMPGLSIADGTPRDCSSNRCGSQADTSIIRDREIRSGEASALGRTQGNGPVDASVMISNFLGTGGNVPTNNGSSESVGVEDNLSNLPGARKHRRQLGNLLGGLFGGGAAGRGGDKNDGPPEARVAASAGDGASSGLPTASDDGEVTLTYRQVNQDGAGPMTADIDATSGGTDPDAFQSAEVTQDVPGLGIQGLSLATNTDFPLKVRMPEGMTCEGSVGGAENVCIVRVRNGAAAGPFGGSGAFTQSAAARKRAFAYRLKKRMEIARKN
;
A
#
# COMPACT_ATOMS: atom_id res chain seq x y z
N MET A 1 -40.47 -21.90 16.24
CA MET A 1 -39.59 -20.99 15.47
C MET A 1 -38.15 -21.35 15.81
N ARG A 2 -37.43 -22.05 14.92
CA ARG A 2 -36.02 -22.44 15.16
C ARG A 2 -35.13 -21.29 14.72
N PHE A 3 -34.48 -20.63 15.67
CA PHE A 3 -33.47 -19.61 15.40
C PHE A 3 -32.21 -20.31 14.86
N PHE A 4 -31.88 -20.09 13.60
CA PHE A 4 -30.56 -20.40 13.08
C PHE A 4 -29.60 -19.29 13.52
N THR A 5 -28.76 -19.58 14.51
CA THR A 5 -27.60 -18.76 14.84
C THR A 5 -26.59 -18.89 13.70
N VAL A 6 -26.52 -17.87 12.85
CA VAL A 6 -25.42 -17.72 11.88
C VAL A 6 -24.20 -17.29 12.69
N SER A 7 -23.35 -18.25 13.06
CA SER A 7 -22.03 -17.96 13.59
C SER A 7 -21.18 -17.38 12.45
N VAL A 8 -21.01 -16.06 12.44
CA VAL A 8 -20.01 -15.38 11.61
C VAL A 8 -18.65 -15.79 12.15
N LEU A 9 -18.01 -16.74 11.48
CA LEU A 9 -16.61 -17.08 11.72
C LEU A 9 -15.79 -15.88 11.23
N ALA A 10 -15.38 -15.00 12.15
CA ALA A 10 -14.36 -14.00 11.87
C ALA A 10 -13.04 -14.74 11.62
N THR A 11 -12.78 -15.10 10.36
CA THR A 11 -11.44 -15.50 9.94
C THR A 11 -10.51 -14.34 10.28
N ALA A 12 -9.51 -14.57 11.12
CA ALA A 12 -8.45 -13.58 11.35
C ALA A 12 -7.71 -13.43 10.02
N VAL A 13 -8.10 -12.41 9.27
CA VAL A 13 -7.58 -12.11 7.94
C VAL A 13 -6.23 -11.44 8.15
N SER A 14 -5.13 -12.18 8.01
CA SER A 14 -3.78 -11.61 8.10
C SER A 14 -3.41 -11.15 6.70
N ALA A 15 -3.60 -9.85 6.46
CA ALA A 15 -3.67 -9.25 5.13
C ALA A 15 -2.59 -8.20 4.89
N HIS A 16 -1.34 -8.54 5.16
CA HIS A 16 -0.26 -7.58 5.04
C HIS A 16 0.19 -7.45 3.58
N GLY A 17 0.16 -6.23 3.07
CA GLY A 17 0.84 -5.86 1.86
C GLY A 17 1.33 -4.43 1.92
N VAL A 18 2.39 -4.15 1.19
CA VAL A 18 3.17 -2.92 1.32
C VAL A 18 3.53 -2.38 -0.06
N VAL A 19 3.52 -1.06 -0.22
CA VAL A 19 4.02 -0.40 -1.43
C VAL A 19 5.54 -0.38 -1.35
N MET A 20 6.19 -1.18 -2.19
CA MET A 20 7.65 -1.32 -2.25
C MET A 20 8.29 -0.13 -2.95
N SER A 21 7.67 0.36 -4.03
CA SER A 21 8.16 1.48 -4.81
C SER A 21 7.06 2.09 -5.68
N VAL A 22 7.28 3.34 -6.07
CA VAL A 22 6.56 4.04 -7.14
C VAL A 22 7.42 4.00 -8.39
N GLU A 23 6.86 3.50 -9.49
CA GLU A 23 7.52 3.43 -10.79
C GLU A 23 7.03 4.59 -11.67
N GLY A 24 7.92 5.54 -11.91
CA GLY A 24 7.63 6.74 -12.69
C GLY A 24 7.69 6.52 -14.19
N ALA A 25 6.81 7.17 -14.94
CA ALA A 25 6.87 7.19 -16.40
C ALA A 25 8.15 7.87 -16.94
N ASN A 26 8.82 8.68 -16.12
CA ASN A 26 10.14 9.24 -16.36
C ASN A 26 11.31 8.25 -16.10
N GLY A 27 11.02 6.98 -15.79
CA GLY A 27 12.03 5.95 -15.50
C GLY A 27 12.65 6.04 -14.11
N VAL A 28 12.15 6.94 -13.25
CA VAL A 28 12.58 7.06 -11.85
C VAL A 28 11.78 6.12 -10.98
N SER A 29 12.47 5.33 -10.16
CA SER A 29 11.86 4.48 -9.14
C SER A 29 12.20 5.03 -7.76
N MET A 30 11.18 5.24 -6.93
CA MET A 30 11.36 5.72 -5.55
C MET A 30 10.76 4.71 -4.57
N PRO A 31 11.42 4.40 -3.45
CA PRO A 31 10.83 3.56 -2.40
C PRO A 31 9.49 4.07 -1.90
N GLY A 32 8.60 3.16 -1.50
CA GLY A 32 7.36 3.52 -0.82
C GLY A 32 7.63 4.23 0.51
N LEU A 33 6.70 5.08 0.95
CA LEU A 33 6.93 6.03 2.04
C LEU A 33 7.08 5.38 3.42
N SER A 34 6.59 4.14 3.58
CA SER A 34 6.69 3.40 4.83
C SER A 34 7.86 2.43 4.87
N ILE A 35 8.58 2.23 3.76
CA ILE A 35 9.64 1.23 3.65
C ILE A 35 10.77 1.53 4.62
N ALA A 36 11.23 0.49 5.31
CA ALA A 36 12.32 0.59 6.26
C ALA A 36 13.40 -0.47 5.97
N ASP A 37 14.64 -0.02 5.86
CA ASP A 37 15.80 -0.89 5.64
C ASP A 37 15.98 -1.85 6.83
N GLY A 38 16.47 -3.05 6.55
CA GLY A 38 16.57 -4.15 7.53
C GLY A 38 15.27 -4.93 7.72
N THR A 39 14.15 -4.54 7.10
CA THR A 39 12.91 -5.35 7.12
C THR A 39 13.13 -6.68 6.40
N PRO A 40 12.94 -7.84 7.05
CA PRO A 40 13.10 -9.14 6.40
C PRO A 40 12.11 -9.34 5.25
N ARG A 41 12.58 -9.89 4.12
CA ARG A 41 11.76 -10.12 2.91
C ARG A 41 11.66 -11.59 2.51
N ASP A 42 12.25 -12.48 3.29
CA ASP A 42 12.35 -13.92 3.07
C ASP A 42 11.32 -14.74 3.87
N CYS A 43 10.37 -14.07 4.51
CA CYS A 43 9.36 -14.69 5.35
C CYS A 43 8.04 -13.90 5.31
N SER A 44 6.92 -14.54 5.65
CA SER A 44 5.57 -13.97 5.46
C SER A 44 4.77 -13.78 6.75
N SER A 45 5.40 -13.97 7.92
CA SER A 45 4.74 -13.90 9.23
C SER A 45 5.14 -12.65 10.02
N ASN A 46 4.24 -12.09 10.82
CA ASN A 46 4.60 -10.95 11.68
C ASN A 46 5.78 -11.28 12.61
N ARG A 47 5.85 -12.52 13.12
CA ARG A 47 6.90 -13.00 14.03
C ARG A 47 8.34 -12.92 13.49
N CYS A 48 8.52 -12.89 12.17
CA CYS A 48 9.85 -12.72 11.61
C CYS A 48 10.17 -11.25 11.30
N GLY A 49 9.23 -10.33 11.48
CA GLY A 49 9.41 -8.90 11.25
C GLY A 49 9.17 -8.43 9.81
N SER A 50 8.78 -9.31 8.87
CA SER A 50 8.60 -8.93 7.45
C SER A 50 7.42 -8.01 7.16
N GLN A 51 6.58 -7.81 8.17
CA GLN A 51 5.39 -6.96 8.14
C GLN A 51 5.61 -5.63 8.88
N ALA A 52 6.81 -5.41 9.43
CA ALA A 52 7.07 -4.30 10.34
C ALA A 52 6.94 -2.92 9.68
N ASP A 53 7.13 -2.85 8.36
CA ASP A 53 7.01 -1.63 7.54
C ASP A 53 5.74 -1.56 6.69
N THR A 54 4.82 -2.51 6.89
CA THR A 54 3.46 -2.44 6.34
C THR A 54 2.68 -1.34 7.06
N SER A 55 2.03 -0.46 6.29
CA SER A 55 1.23 0.62 6.86
C SER A 55 -0.14 0.08 7.32
N ILE A 56 -0.48 0.36 8.57
CA ILE A 56 -1.80 0.16 9.16
C ILE A 56 -2.57 1.47 9.01
N ILE A 57 -3.61 1.48 8.17
CA ILE A 57 -4.33 2.69 7.74
C ILE A 57 -5.78 2.61 8.23
N ARG A 58 -5.96 2.67 9.55
CA ARG A 58 -7.27 2.63 10.20
C ARG A 58 -7.80 4.05 10.40
N ASP A 59 -8.98 4.35 9.86
CA ASP A 59 -9.60 5.69 10.01
C ASP A 59 -9.77 6.11 11.47
N ARG A 60 -9.98 5.15 12.38
CA ARG A 60 -10.09 5.45 13.81
C ARG A 60 -8.77 5.99 14.39
N GLU A 61 -7.63 5.46 13.94
CA GLU A 61 -6.30 5.84 14.43
C GLU A 61 -5.87 7.17 13.82
N ILE A 62 -6.25 7.40 12.55
CA ILE A 62 -6.09 8.70 11.88
C ILE A 62 -6.87 9.78 12.65
N ARG A 63 -8.16 9.54 12.93
CA ARG A 63 -9.01 10.51 13.65
C ARG A 63 -8.55 10.78 15.08
N SER A 64 -7.95 9.79 15.75
CA SER A 64 -7.43 9.97 17.11
C SER A 64 -6.02 10.55 17.15
N GLY A 65 -5.35 10.70 16.01
CA GLY A 65 -3.94 11.11 15.93
C GLY A 65 -2.93 10.03 16.34
N GLU A 66 -3.38 8.77 16.48
CA GLU A 66 -2.48 7.63 16.72
C GLU A 66 -1.67 7.27 15.45
N ALA A 67 -2.25 7.52 14.27
CA ALA A 67 -1.63 7.36 12.97
C ALA A 67 -1.68 8.68 12.18
N SER A 68 -0.74 8.88 11.25
CA SER A 68 -0.82 9.99 10.30
C SER A 68 -1.84 9.68 9.20
N ALA A 69 -2.09 10.61 8.28
CA ALA A 69 -2.94 10.35 7.11
C ALA A 69 -2.41 9.20 6.22
N LEU A 70 -1.13 8.85 6.35
CA LEU A 70 -0.49 7.73 5.64
C LEU A 70 -0.52 6.41 6.45
N GLY A 71 -1.12 6.43 7.63
CA GLY A 71 -1.15 5.32 8.57
C GLY A 71 0.05 5.32 9.50
N ARG A 72 0.31 4.15 10.10
CA ARG A 72 1.48 3.90 10.94
C ARG A 72 2.03 2.52 10.69
N THR A 73 3.31 2.31 10.96
CA THR A 73 3.94 0.99 10.92
C THR A 73 4.21 0.48 12.33
N GLN A 74 4.36 -0.84 12.47
CA GLN A 74 4.78 -1.43 13.74
C GLN A 74 6.24 -1.07 14.06
N GLY A 75 7.06 -0.89 13.02
CA GLY A 75 8.47 -0.58 13.19
C GLY A 75 8.76 0.88 13.55
N ASN A 76 8.06 1.83 12.94
CA ASN A 76 8.45 3.25 13.00
C ASN A 76 7.32 4.21 13.42
N GLY A 77 6.13 3.70 13.76
CA GLY A 77 5.01 4.54 14.17
C GLY A 77 4.40 5.31 12.98
N PRO A 78 3.81 6.50 13.20
CA PRO A 78 3.17 7.29 12.14
C PRO A 78 4.10 7.52 10.94
N VAL A 79 3.58 7.28 9.73
CA VAL A 79 4.35 7.44 8.49
C VAL A 79 4.44 8.91 8.11
N ASP A 80 5.66 9.39 7.83
CA ASP A 80 5.95 10.76 7.38
C ASP A 80 6.62 10.74 6.00
N ALA A 81 5.91 11.28 5.00
CA ALA A 81 6.39 11.35 3.63
C ALA A 81 7.70 12.14 3.49
N SER A 82 7.92 13.16 4.32
CA SER A 82 9.07 14.05 4.22
C SER A 82 10.39 13.32 4.44
N VAL A 83 10.38 12.27 5.26
CA VAL A 83 11.57 11.45 5.57
C VAL A 83 12.05 10.73 4.32
N MET A 84 11.16 10.00 3.65
CA MET A 84 11.53 9.25 2.43
C MET A 84 11.85 10.17 1.26
N ILE A 85 11.06 11.24 1.08
CA ILE A 85 11.24 12.20 -0.02
C ILE A 85 12.58 12.94 0.11
N SER A 86 12.88 13.50 1.28
CA SER A 86 14.15 14.21 1.49
C SER A 86 15.37 13.29 1.35
N ASN A 87 15.30 12.05 1.86
CA ASN A 87 16.37 11.07 1.68
C ASN A 87 16.60 10.74 0.20
N PHE A 88 15.52 10.51 -0.56
CA PHE A 88 15.60 10.25 -1.99
C PHE A 88 16.17 11.44 -2.79
N LEU A 89 15.85 12.68 -2.40
CA LEU A 89 16.41 13.89 -3.00
C LEU A 89 17.85 14.21 -2.53
N GLY A 90 18.40 13.44 -1.59
CA GLY A 90 19.75 13.64 -1.05
C GLY A 90 19.86 14.83 -0.08
N THR A 91 18.73 15.37 0.37
CA THR A 91 18.68 16.46 1.38
C THR A 91 18.36 15.94 2.78
N GLY A 92 17.91 14.69 2.88
CA GLY A 92 17.73 13.95 4.12
C GLY A 92 19.05 13.37 4.64
N GLY A 93 19.07 13.02 5.93
CA GLY A 93 20.26 12.45 6.60
C GLY A 93 20.01 11.12 7.31
N ASN A 94 18.77 10.62 7.32
CA ASN A 94 18.38 9.43 8.07
C ASN A 94 17.67 8.45 7.14
N VAL A 95 18.28 7.29 6.93
CA VAL A 95 17.63 6.13 6.31
C VAL A 95 16.72 5.49 7.37
N PRO A 96 15.39 5.41 7.15
CA PRO A 96 14.50 4.65 8.02
C PRO A 96 14.96 3.21 8.12
N THR A 97 15.35 2.79 9.32
CA THR A 97 15.63 1.39 9.63
C THR A 97 14.43 0.75 10.33
N ASN A 98 14.29 -0.56 10.19
CA ASN A 98 13.25 -1.30 10.89
C ASN A 98 13.56 -1.34 12.40
N ASN A 99 12.80 -0.60 13.20
CA ASN A 99 12.87 -0.66 14.67
C ASN A 99 11.82 -1.60 15.28
N GLY A 100 11.07 -2.30 14.43
CA GLY A 100 10.09 -3.31 14.83
C GLY A 100 10.81 -4.56 15.31
N SER A 101 10.50 -4.98 16.53
CA SER A 101 11.01 -6.24 17.05
C SER A 101 10.37 -7.43 16.30
N SER A 102 11.14 -8.48 16.02
CA SER A 102 10.59 -9.77 15.56
C SER A 102 9.57 -10.34 16.58
N GLU A 103 9.69 -9.91 17.84
CA GLU A 103 8.80 -10.22 18.96
C GLU A 103 7.76 -9.13 19.24
N SER A 104 7.80 -7.98 18.54
CA SER A 104 6.81 -6.90 18.60
C SER A 104 5.61 -7.34 17.78
N VAL A 105 5.00 -8.41 18.28
CA VAL A 105 3.70 -8.87 17.83
C VAL A 105 2.73 -7.72 18.10
N GLY A 106 2.32 -7.03 17.04
CA GLY A 106 0.94 -6.56 16.95
C GLY A 106 0.04 -7.70 17.43
N VAL A 107 -1.05 -7.34 18.12
CA VAL A 107 -2.00 -8.28 18.74
C VAL A 107 -2.71 -9.12 17.66
N GLU A 108 -1.97 -10.01 17.01
CA GLU A 108 -2.41 -10.84 15.89
C GLU A 108 -2.37 -12.33 16.29
N ASP A 109 -1.81 -12.68 17.46
CA ASP A 109 -1.59 -14.10 17.83
C ASP A 109 -1.92 -14.47 19.29
N ASN A 110 -2.70 -13.68 20.04
CA ASN A 110 -3.15 -14.12 21.38
C ASN A 110 -4.46 -14.90 21.33
N LEU A 111 -4.46 -16.04 20.62
CA LEU A 111 -5.55 -17.02 20.57
C LEU A 111 -5.66 -17.89 21.85
N SER A 112 -5.05 -17.47 22.96
CA SER A 112 -5.01 -18.24 24.21
C SER A 112 -6.34 -18.26 24.95
N ASN A 113 -7.30 -17.38 24.60
CA ASN A 113 -8.59 -17.25 25.27
C ASN A 113 -9.83 -17.65 24.42
N LEU A 114 -9.64 -18.31 23.28
CA LEU A 114 -10.75 -18.87 22.49
C LEU A 114 -10.99 -20.35 22.87
N PRO A 115 -12.14 -20.72 23.47
CA PRO A 115 -12.41 -22.10 23.83
C PRO A 115 -12.66 -22.92 22.56
N GLY A 116 -11.75 -23.85 22.23
CA GLY A 116 -11.96 -24.87 21.19
C GLY A 116 -10.86 -25.05 20.14
N ALA A 117 -9.82 -24.22 20.12
CA ALA A 117 -8.84 -24.16 19.02
C ALA A 117 -7.85 -25.35 18.88
N ARG A 118 -7.96 -26.41 19.70
CA ARG A 118 -7.02 -27.55 19.65
C ARG A 118 -7.49 -28.74 18.81
N LYS A 119 -8.75 -28.81 18.38
CA LYS A 119 -9.30 -30.04 17.76
C LYS A 119 -9.40 -30.05 16.23
N HIS A 120 -9.30 -28.89 15.56
CA HIS A 120 -9.57 -28.78 14.11
C HIS A 120 -8.34 -28.80 13.18
N ARG A 121 -7.10 -28.86 13.69
CA ARG A 121 -5.89 -28.78 12.85
C ARG A 121 -5.57 -30.07 12.08
N ARG A 122 -6.11 -31.23 12.49
CA ARG A 122 -5.80 -32.53 11.86
C ARG A 122 -6.80 -32.99 10.79
N GLN A 123 -8.00 -32.41 10.73
CA GLN A 123 -9.06 -32.94 9.87
C GLN A 123 -9.17 -32.22 8.51
N LEU A 124 -8.65 -30.99 8.38
CA LEU A 124 -8.61 -30.26 7.10
C LEU A 124 -7.46 -30.70 6.18
N GLY A 125 -6.39 -31.29 6.73
CA GLY A 125 -5.22 -31.73 5.94
C GLY A 125 -5.52 -32.87 4.97
N ASN A 126 -6.51 -33.71 5.27
CA ASN A 126 -6.87 -34.87 4.43
C ASN A 126 -7.99 -34.61 3.42
N LEU A 127 -8.73 -33.50 3.53
CA LEU A 127 -9.81 -33.18 2.58
C LEU A 127 -9.29 -32.33 1.39
N LEU A 128 -8.19 -31.61 1.58
CA LEU A 128 -7.58 -30.76 0.54
C LEU A 128 -6.53 -31.49 -0.33
N GLY A 129 -6.07 -32.67 0.08
CA GLY A 129 -5.08 -33.45 -0.67
C GLY A 129 -5.60 -34.16 -1.93
N GLY A 130 -6.92 -34.18 -2.15
CA GLY A 130 -7.55 -34.99 -3.21
C GLY A 130 -8.24 -34.23 -4.35
N LEU A 131 -8.37 -32.89 -4.29
CA LEU A 131 -9.26 -32.15 -5.20
C LEU A 131 -8.55 -31.16 -6.15
N PHE A 132 -7.23 -30.93 -6.03
CA PHE A 132 -6.52 -29.93 -6.84
C PHE A 132 -5.30 -30.49 -7.58
N GLY A 133 -5.50 -31.62 -8.25
CA GLY A 133 -4.59 -32.07 -9.31
C GLY A 133 -4.81 -31.25 -10.58
N GLY A 134 -3.85 -30.36 -10.89
CA GLY A 134 -3.57 -29.84 -12.23
C GLY A 134 -4.51 -28.76 -12.78
N GLY A 135 -3.95 -27.57 -13.07
CA GLY A 135 -4.54 -26.63 -14.03
C GLY A 135 -4.57 -25.16 -13.60
N ALA A 136 -3.57 -24.41 -14.08
CA ALA A 136 -3.58 -22.97 -14.43
C ALA A 136 -4.69 -22.04 -13.89
N ALA A 137 -4.32 -21.13 -12.97
CA ALA A 137 -4.82 -19.75 -12.92
C ALA A 137 -3.99 -18.91 -11.93
N GLY A 138 -3.26 -17.90 -12.43
CA GLY A 138 -2.47 -16.97 -11.62
C GLY A 138 -1.10 -16.63 -12.22
N ARG A 139 -1.07 -16.13 -13.45
CA ARG A 139 0.12 -15.46 -13.99
C ARG A 139 0.07 -14.00 -13.55
N GLY A 140 1.05 -13.52 -12.78
CA GLY A 140 1.15 -12.07 -12.56
C GLY A 140 2.08 -11.53 -11.49
N GLY A 141 2.77 -12.36 -10.70
CA GLY A 141 3.67 -11.84 -9.66
C GLY A 141 4.95 -12.64 -9.52
N ASP A 142 6.01 -11.92 -9.17
CA ASP A 142 7.35 -12.48 -8.96
C ASP A 142 7.56 -12.75 -7.48
N LYS A 143 7.80 -14.02 -7.13
CA LYS A 143 8.18 -14.39 -5.77
C LYS A 143 9.55 -13.79 -5.46
N ASN A 144 9.65 -13.04 -4.37
CA ASN A 144 10.82 -12.24 -4.04
C ASN A 144 11.27 -12.49 -2.59
N ASP A 145 11.93 -13.63 -2.37
CA ASP A 145 12.60 -13.96 -1.12
C ASP A 145 14.05 -13.44 -1.18
N GLY A 146 14.20 -12.12 -1.07
CA GLY A 146 15.49 -11.43 -1.14
C GLY A 146 16.16 -11.24 0.22
N PRO A 147 17.38 -10.66 0.25
CA PRO A 147 17.97 -10.17 1.50
C PRO A 147 17.04 -9.14 2.19
N PRO A 148 17.29 -8.81 3.47
CA PRO A 148 16.57 -7.73 4.13
C PRO A 148 16.56 -6.46 3.30
N GLU A 149 15.48 -5.69 3.44
CA GLU A 149 15.27 -4.44 2.70
C GLU A 149 16.50 -3.52 2.79
N ALA A 150 16.90 -2.95 1.66
CA ALA A 150 18.05 -2.04 1.59
C ALA A 150 17.85 -0.93 0.55
N ARG A 151 16.66 -0.84 -0.06
CA ARG A 151 16.41 0.09 -1.17
C ARG A 151 16.48 1.53 -0.75
N VAL A 152 16.24 1.84 0.53
CA VAL A 152 16.15 3.23 0.97
C VAL A 152 17.54 3.85 1.06
N ALA A 153 18.51 3.15 1.64
CA ALA A 153 19.90 3.54 1.58
C ALA A 153 20.44 3.52 0.14
N ALA A 154 20.08 2.50 -0.65
CA ALA A 154 20.58 2.33 -2.01
C ALA A 154 20.12 3.43 -2.98
N SER A 155 18.93 4.02 -2.76
CA SER A 155 18.36 5.07 -3.60
C SER A 155 18.50 6.49 -3.03
N ALA A 156 19.22 6.64 -1.91
CA ALA A 156 19.43 7.95 -1.31
C ALA A 156 20.20 8.87 -2.26
N GLY A 157 19.62 10.02 -2.60
CA GLY A 157 20.19 10.99 -3.52
C GLY A 157 19.92 10.74 -5.02
N ASP A 158 19.30 9.62 -5.41
CA ASP A 158 18.97 9.34 -6.81
C ASP A 158 18.04 10.41 -7.41
N GLY A 159 17.16 10.97 -6.59
CA GLY A 159 16.22 12.03 -6.94
C GLY A 159 16.85 13.42 -7.08
N ALA A 160 18.11 13.62 -6.68
CA ALA A 160 18.73 14.95 -6.67
C ALA A 160 18.80 15.58 -8.06
N SER A 161 19.03 14.76 -9.11
CA SER A 161 19.02 15.21 -10.51
C SER A 161 17.81 14.71 -11.29
N SER A 162 17.28 13.53 -10.96
CA SER A 162 16.20 12.89 -11.69
C SER A 162 14.80 13.37 -11.27
N GLY A 163 14.69 14.02 -10.10
CA GLY A 163 13.41 14.40 -9.49
C GLY A 163 12.66 13.17 -8.95
N LEU A 164 11.37 13.36 -8.63
CA LEU A 164 10.51 12.26 -8.19
C LEU A 164 9.94 11.46 -9.38
N PRO A 165 9.46 10.22 -9.16
CA PRO A 165 8.66 9.49 -10.15
C PRO A 165 7.50 10.33 -10.66
N THR A 166 7.21 10.27 -11.97
CA THR A 166 6.05 10.94 -12.55
C THR A 166 4.90 9.97 -12.82
N ALA A 167 3.66 10.41 -12.64
CA ALA A 167 2.53 9.77 -13.29
C ALA A 167 2.70 9.73 -14.81
N SER A 168 2.03 8.79 -15.47
CA SER A 168 2.02 8.70 -16.93
C SER A 168 1.39 9.92 -17.58
N ASP A 169 1.62 10.03 -18.89
CA ASP A 169 0.91 10.94 -19.76
C ASP A 169 -0.57 10.63 -19.89
N ASP A 170 -1.17 9.73 -19.12
CA ASP A 170 -2.63 9.66 -18.95
C ASP A 170 -3.06 9.84 -17.47
N GLY A 171 -2.13 10.17 -16.58
CA GLY A 171 -2.39 10.39 -15.15
C GLY A 171 -2.50 9.07 -14.38
N GLU A 172 -1.82 8.03 -14.84
CA GLU A 172 -1.74 6.75 -14.15
C GLU A 172 -0.43 6.65 -13.39
N VAL A 173 -0.49 6.28 -12.11
CA VAL A 173 0.67 6.00 -11.26
C VAL A 173 0.83 4.49 -11.17
N THR A 174 2.05 4.00 -11.33
CA THR A 174 2.37 2.58 -11.16
C THR A 174 3.09 2.39 -9.83
N LEU A 175 2.61 1.43 -9.05
CA LEU A 175 3.19 1.02 -7.77
C LEU A 175 3.65 -0.42 -7.90
N THR A 176 4.79 -0.75 -7.30
CA THR A 176 5.16 -2.12 -7.00
C THR A 176 4.58 -2.45 -5.63
N TYR A 177 3.54 -3.27 -5.58
CA TYR A 177 2.88 -3.70 -4.35
C TYR A 177 3.29 -5.12 -3.99
N ARG A 178 3.81 -5.31 -2.79
CA ARG A 178 4.16 -6.62 -2.25
C ARG A 178 3.02 -7.19 -1.44
N GLN A 179 2.49 -8.33 -1.86
CA GLN A 179 1.66 -9.16 -1.02
C GLN A 179 2.57 -10.00 -0.11
N VAL A 180 2.56 -9.72 1.20
CA VAL A 180 3.40 -10.43 2.17
C VAL A 180 2.79 -11.80 2.51
N ASN A 181 1.48 -11.85 2.77
CA ASN A 181 0.75 -13.08 3.08
C ASN A 181 -0.60 -13.21 2.36
N GLN A 182 -1.25 -14.38 2.48
CA GLN A 182 -2.32 -14.82 1.58
C GLN A 182 -3.56 -13.92 1.55
N ASP A 183 -3.87 -13.22 2.64
CA ASP A 183 -5.01 -12.32 2.66
C ASP A 183 -4.65 -10.86 2.33
N GLY A 184 -3.38 -10.57 1.99
CA GLY A 184 -2.89 -9.22 1.66
C GLY A 184 -3.21 -8.76 0.24
N ALA A 185 -3.82 -9.64 -0.56
CA ALA A 185 -4.42 -9.29 -1.85
C ALA A 185 -5.74 -8.54 -1.65
N GLY A 186 -6.13 -7.78 -2.67
CA GLY A 186 -7.21 -6.79 -2.64
C GLY A 186 -8.63 -7.34 -2.40
N PRO A 187 -9.69 -6.60 -2.79
CA PRO A 187 -9.61 -5.41 -3.62
C PRO A 187 -8.91 -4.25 -2.89
N MET A 188 -8.02 -3.59 -3.60
CA MET A 188 -7.36 -2.39 -3.10
C MET A 188 -8.26 -1.18 -3.30
N THR A 189 -8.29 -0.31 -2.31
CA THR A 189 -8.82 1.06 -2.46
C THR A 189 -7.64 2.02 -2.54
N ALA A 190 -7.80 3.08 -3.33
CA ALA A 190 -6.78 4.10 -3.53
C ALA A 190 -7.36 5.49 -3.30
N ASP A 191 -6.56 6.35 -2.68
CA ASP A 191 -6.82 7.78 -2.54
C ASP A 191 -5.57 8.56 -2.93
N ILE A 192 -5.73 9.77 -3.46
CA ILE A 192 -4.64 10.67 -3.80
C ILE A 192 -4.83 12.01 -3.10
N ASP A 193 -3.81 12.43 -2.37
CA ASP A 193 -3.65 13.79 -1.87
C ASP A 193 -2.79 14.60 -2.84
N ALA A 194 -3.32 15.73 -3.28
CA ALA A 194 -2.67 16.62 -4.24
C ALA A 194 -2.05 17.86 -3.60
N THR A 195 -2.26 18.10 -2.29
CA THR A 195 -2.01 19.40 -1.67
C THR A 195 -1.24 19.32 -0.35
N SER A 196 -1.51 18.37 0.53
CA SER A 196 -0.98 18.42 1.90
C SER A 196 0.37 17.72 2.08
N GLY A 197 0.84 17.00 1.06
CA GLY A 197 2.04 16.18 1.18
C GLY A 197 1.85 14.96 2.07
N GLY A 198 0.61 14.47 2.20
CA GLY A 198 0.25 13.31 3.01
C GLY A 198 0.06 13.61 4.50
N THR A 199 -0.13 14.88 4.88
CA THR A 199 -0.28 15.30 6.28
C THR A 199 -1.75 15.47 6.71
N ASP A 200 -2.63 15.82 5.76
CA ASP A 200 -4.05 16.06 6.00
C ASP A 200 -4.90 14.90 5.46
N PRO A 201 -5.63 14.16 6.31
CA PRO A 201 -6.51 13.09 5.84
C PRO A 201 -7.67 13.58 4.98
N ASP A 202 -8.11 14.83 5.13
CA ASP A 202 -9.23 15.40 4.37
C ASP A 202 -8.80 15.88 2.97
N ALA A 203 -7.50 15.96 2.70
CA ALA A 203 -6.96 16.29 1.39
C ALA A 203 -6.98 15.10 0.39
N PHE A 204 -7.17 13.88 0.91
CA PHE A 204 -7.24 12.66 0.10
C PHE A 204 -8.57 12.55 -0.64
N GLN A 205 -8.50 12.39 -1.95
CA GLN A 205 -9.66 12.12 -2.81
C GLN A 205 -9.57 10.71 -3.39
N SER A 206 -10.70 10.02 -3.47
CA SER A 206 -10.77 8.67 -4.02
C SER A 206 -10.24 8.63 -5.46
N ALA A 207 -9.41 7.62 -5.74
CA ALA A 207 -8.77 7.38 -7.02
C ALA A 207 -9.12 5.96 -7.52
N GLU A 208 -9.19 5.80 -8.84
CA GLU A 208 -9.55 4.51 -9.44
C GLU A 208 -8.35 3.57 -9.48
N VAL A 209 -8.49 2.35 -8.99
CA VAL A 209 -7.51 1.27 -9.17
C VAL A 209 -7.75 0.62 -10.53
N THR A 210 -6.91 0.93 -11.53
CA THR A 210 -7.06 0.47 -12.92
C THR A 210 -6.42 -0.89 -13.17
N GLN A 211 -5.49 -1.30 -12.32
CA GLN A 211 -4.93 -2.64 -12.28
C GLN A 211 -4.69 -3.02 -10.83
N ASP A 212 -5.42 -4.00 -10.33
CA ASP A 212 -5.33 -4.45 -8.93
C ASP A 212 -4.41 -5.68 -8.78
N VAL A 213 -4.05 -5.98 -7.54
CA VAL A 213 -3.33 -7.21 -7.15
C VAL A 213 -4.22 -8.42 -7.49
N PRO A 214 -3.73 -9.39 -8.27
CA PRO A 214 -4.51 -10.58 -8.62
C PRO A 214 -4.96 -11.36 -7.37
N GLY A 215 -6.26 -11.56 -7.22
CA GLY A 215 -6.88 -12.45 -6.21
C GLY A 215 -7.79 -13.48 -6.87
N LEU A 216 -7.87 -14.69 -6.31
CA LEU A 216 -8.80 -15.74 -6.73
C LEU A 216 -10.16 -15.56 -6.03
N GLY A 217 -11.19 -15.24 -6.79
CA GLY A 217 -12.60 -15.36 -6.36
C GLY A 217 -13.14 -14.22 -5.47
N ILE A 218 -14.36 -14.42 -4.98
CA ILE A 218 -15.09 -13.48 -4.11
C ILE A 218 -14.28 -13.29 -2.82
N GLN A 219 -13.82 -12.06 -2.56
CA GLN A 219 -12.99 -11.61 -1.43
C GLN A 219 -11.46 -11.65 -1.60
N GLY A 220 -10.94 -11.77 -2.83
CA GLY A 220 -9.52 -11.47 -3.09
C GLY A 220 -8.51 -12.41 -2.46
N LEU A 221 -8.90 -13.65 -2.15
CA LEU A 221 -8.00 -14.69 -1.66
C LEU A 221 -6.89 -14.95 -2.68
N SER A 222 -5.64 -14.66 -2.33
CA SER A 222 -4.48 -14.99 -3.17
C SER A 222 -3.59 -15.97 -2.44
N LEU A 223 -3.23 -17.08 -3.09
CA LEU A 223 -2.28 -18.04 -2.52
C LEU A 223 -0.84 -17.51 -2.53
N ALA A 224 -0.61 -16.33 -3.10
CA ALA A 224 0.71 -15.71 -3.18
C ALA A 224 1.18 -15.23 -1.80
N THR A 225 2.49 -15.37 -1.58
CA THR A 225 3.20 -14.89 -0.39
C THR A 225 4.55 -14.39 -0.86
N ASN A 226 5.02 -13.27 -0.30
CA ASN A 226 6.26 -12.60 -0.73
C ASN A 226 6.30 -12.39 -2.25
N THR A 227 5.23 -11.83 -2.81
CA THR A 227 5.08 -11.67 -4.26
C THR A 227 4.82 -10.21 -4.61
N ASP A 228 5.59 -9.70 -5.56
CA ASP A 228 5.45 -8.33 -6.06
C ASP A 228 4.48 -8.30 -7.24
N PHE A 229 3.54 -7.36 -7.20
CA PHE A 229 2.54 -7.13 -8.23
C PHE A 229 2.52 -5.67 -8.65
N PRO A 230 2.37 -5.37 -9.96
CA PRO A 230 2.06 -4.02 -10.40
C PRO A 230 0.64 -3.65 -9.97
N LEU A 231 0.51 -2.56 -9.21
CA LEU A 231 -0.74 -1.93 -8.83
C LEU A 231 -0.81 -0.55 -9.50
N LYS A 232 -1.86 -0.28 -10.26
CA LYS A 232 -2.01 0.99 -11.00
C LYS A 232 -3.20 1.79 -10.50
N VAL A 233 -2.97 3.08 -10.33
CA VAL A 233 -3.95 4.03 -9.80
C VAL A 233 -4.08 5.21 -10.76
N ARG A 234 -5.32 5.53 -11.14
CA ARG A 234 -5.67 6.68 -11.97
C ARG A 234 -5.94 7.90 -11.11
N MET A 235 -5.25 9.00 -11.40
CA MET A 235 -5.53 10.30 -10.80
C MET A 235 -6.96 10.76 -11.09
N PRO A 236 -7.67 11.35 -10.10
CA PRO A 236 -8.95 12.00 -10.33
C PRO A 236 -8.92 13.04 -11.45
N GLU A 237 -9.99 13.10 -12.25
CA GLU A 237 -10.06 14.03 -13.37
C GLU A 237 -9.93 15.49 -12.92
N GLY A 238 -9.03 16.21 -13.56
CA GLY A 238 -8.77 17.60 -13.19
C GLY A 238 -7.94 17.76 -11.92
N MET A 239 -7.36 16.72 -11.32
CA MET A 239 -6.42 16.87 -10.20
C MET A 239 -5.05 17.36 -10.69
N THR A 240 -4.41 18.25 -9.92
CA THR A 240 -3.05 18.75 -10.16
C THR A 240 -2.21 18.61 -8.91
N CYS A 241 -0.98 18.08 -9.03
CA CYS A 241 -0.08 17.99 -7.89
C CYS A 241 0.45 19.37 -7.52
N GLU A 242 0.17 19.78 -6.29
CA GLU A 242 0.41 21.10 -5.73
C GLU A 242 1.07 21.03 -4.34
N GLY A 243 1.22 19.84 -3.77
CA GLY A 243 1.85 19.65 -2.47
C GLY A 243 3.35 19.98 -2.48
N SER A 244 3.82 20.47 -1.34
CA SER A 244 5.24 20.66 -1.01
C SER A 244 5.58 19.80 0.19
N VAL A 245 6.56 18.91 0.04
CA VAL A 245 6.94 17.95 1.09
C VAL A 245 8.37 17.45 0.89
N GLY A 246 9.14 17.31 1.97
CA GLY A 246 10.51 16.77 1.92
C GLY A 246 11.47 17.55 1.02
N GLY A 247 11.17 18.82 0.71
CA GLY A 247 11.96 19.65 -0.22
C GLY A 247 11.59 19.49 -1.70
N ALA A 248 10.60 18.66 -2.04
CA ALA A 248 10.02 18.60 -3.39
C ALA A 248 8.74 19.45 -3.49
N GLU A 249 8.51 19.96 -4.70
CA GLU A 249 7.34 20.75 -5.08
C GLU A 249 6.50 20.01 -6.12
N ASN A 250 5.22 20.36 -6.23
CA ASN A 250 4.26 19.73 -7.15
C ASN A 250 4.11 18.23 -6.90
N VAL A 251 4.08 17.84 -5.63
CA VAL A 251 3.98 16.46 -5.18
C VAL A 251 2.52 16.07 -5.00
N CYS A 252 2.18 14.87 -5.45
CA CYS A 252 1.00 14.14 -5.00
C CYS A 252 1.44 12.92 -4.18
N ILE A 253 0.61 12.53 -3.23
CA ILE A 253 0.78 11.30 -2.46
C ILE A 253 -0.35 10.35 -2.80
N VAL A 254 -0.02 9.16 -3.31
CA VAL A 254 -0.98 8.06 -3.45
C VAL A 254 -0.94 7.21 -2.19
N ARG A 255 -2.12 6.84 -1.69
CA ARG A 255 -2.29 5.92 -0.57
C ARG A 255 -3.19 4.77 -1.02
N VAL A 256 -2.77 3.54 -0.76
CA VAL A 256 -3.55 2.34 -1.07
C VAL A 256 -3.72 1.48 0.17
N ARG A 257 -4.89 0.86 0.31
CA ARG A 257 -5.19 -0.06 1.41
C ARG A 257 -6.21 -1.12 1.00
N ASN A 258 -6.10 -2.31 1.58
CA ASN A 258 -7.08 -3.38 1.43
C ASN A 258 -8.25 -3.26 2.44
N GLY A 259 -9.24 -4.14 2.31
CA GLY A 259 -10.44 -4.16 3.16
C GLY A 259 -10.32 -4.96 4.46
N ALA A 260 -9.11 -5.30 4.93
CA ALA A 260 -8.94 -6.23 6.03
C ALA A 260 -9.44 -5.67 7.38
N ALA A 261 -10.21 -6.48 8.11
CA ALA A 261 -10.82 -6.07 9.38
C ALA A 261 -9.80 -5.89 10.52
N ALA A 262 -8.71 -6.68 10.50
CA ALA A 262 -7.61 -6.53 11.44
C ALA A 262 -6.88 -5.19 11.26
N GLY A 263 -7.04 -4.53 10.12
CA GLY A 263 -6.56 -3.20 9.82
C GLY A 263 -6.46 -3.08 8.31
N PRO A 264 -6.99 -2.03 7.67
CA PRO A 264 -6.69 -1.80 6.27
C PRO A 264 -5.17 -1.66 6.14
N PHE A 265 -4.55 -2.63 5.48
CA PHE A 265 -3.10 -2.67 5.29
C PHE A 265 -2.77 -2.21 3.88
N GLY A 266 -1.61 -1.58 3.72
CA GLY A 266 -1.11 -1.17 2.43
C GLY A 266 0.13 -0.28 2.56
N GLY A 267 0.12 0.82 1.82
CA GLY A 267 1.23 1.76 1.82
C GLY A 267 0.91 3.00 1.02
N SER A 268 1.93 3.85 0.88
CA SER A 268 1.84 5.10 0.14
C SER A 268 3.09 5.37 -0.66
N GLY A 269 2.97 6.25 -1.65
CA GLY A 269 4.02 6.61 -2.59
C GLY A 269 3.94 8.08 -2.97
N ALA A 270 5.09 8.70 -3.22
CA ALA A 270 5.16 10.07 -3.71
C ALA A 270 5.44 10.09 -5.22
N PHE A 271 4.77 11.00 -5.92
CA PHE A 271 4.96 11.20 -7.35
C PHE A 271 4.66 12.65 -7.75
N THR A 272 5.10 13.01 -8.95
CA THR A 272 4.78 14.29 -9.60
C THR A 272 3.99 14.05 -10.88
N GLN A 273 3.51 15.11 -11.52
CA GLN A 273 2.84 15.01 -12.82
C GLN A 273 3.78 15.36 -13.96
N SER A 274 3.67 14.63 -15.08
CA SER A 274 4.23 15.09 -16.35
C SER A 274 3.54 16.40 -16.80
N ALA A 275 4.22 17.16 -17.66
CA ALA A 275 3.64 18.37 -18.24
C ALA A 275 2.35 18.08 -19.03
N ALA A 276 2.28 16.94 -19.72
CA ALA A 276 1.08 16.51 -20.43
C ALA A 276 -0.05 16.19 -19.45
N ALA A 277 0.24 15.49 -18.35
CA ALA A 277 -0.73 15.18 -17.31
C ALA A 277 -1.34 16.42 -16.67
N ARG A 278 -0.50 17.39 -16.32
CA ARG A 278 -0.96 18.67 -15.80
C ARG A 278 -1.81 19.43 -16.82
N LYS A 279 -1.43 19.43 -18.10
CA LYS A 279 -2.22 20.06 -19.18
C LYS A 279 -3.60 19.42 -19.33
N ARG A 280 -3.72 18.09 -19.26
CA ARG A 280 -5.03 17.42 -19.32
C ARG A 280 -5.91 17.79 -18.13
N ALA A 281 -5.35 17.87 -16.93
CA ALA A 281 -6.09 18.29 -15.75
C ALA A 281 -6.67 19.71 -15.92
N PHE A 282 -5.87 20.66 -16.41
CA PHE A 282 -6.36 22.01 -16.70
C PHE A 282 -7.40 22.05 -17.82
N ALA A 283 -7.20 21.29 -18.91
CA ALA A 283 -8.17 21.20 -20.00
C ALA A 283 -9.52 20.65 -19.51
N TYR A 284 -9.50 19.65 -18.63
CA TYR A 284 -10.70 19.13 -17.98
C TYR A 284 -11.40 20.20 -17.15
N ARG A 285 -10.66 20.89 -16.25
CA ARG A 285 -11.21 21.97 -15.42
C ARG A 285 -11.84 23.08 -16.28
N LEU A 286 -11.17 23.49 -17.35
CA LEU A 286 -11.67 24.50 -18.28
C LEU A 286 -12.95 24.03 -18.97
N LYS A 287 -12.97 22.81 -19.51
CA LYS A 287 -14.16 22.22 -20.13
C LYS A 287 -15.34 22.19 -19.17
N LYS A 288 -15.14 21.76 -17.92
CA LYS A 288 -16.20 21.72 -16.90
C LYS A 288 -16.73 23.11 -16.56
N ARG A 289 -15.86 24.12 -16.44
CA ARG A 289 -16.28 25.52 -16.25
C ARG A 289 -17.13 26.03 -17.41
N MET A 290 -16.75 25.75 -18.65
CA MET A 290 -17.52 26.13 -19.83
C MET A 290 -18.88 25.41 -19.90
N GLU A 291 -18.92 24.13 -19.53
CA GLU A 291 -20.18 23.35 -19.45
C GLU A 291 -21.16 23.94 -18.42
N ILE A 292 -20.66 24.39 -17.27
CA ILE A 292 -21.47 25.05 -16.23
C ILE A 292 -21.95 26.42 -16.72
N ALA A 293 -21.05 27.22 -17.30
CA ALA A 293 -21.39 28.55 -17.80
C ALA A 293 -22.43 28.53 -18.93
N ARG A 294 -22.49 27.45 -19.73
CA ARG A 294 -23.51 27.28 -20.79
C ARG A 294 -24.88 26.86 -20.26
N LYS A 295 -24.96 26.35 -19.03
CA LYS A 295 -26.21 25.89 -18.40
C LYS A 295 -26.88 26.97 -17.54
N ASN A 296 -26.15 28.03 -17.21
CA ASN A 296 -26.64 29.22 -16.50
C ASN A 296 -26.94 30.34 -17.49
#